data_AF-A0A1G1IUK1-F1
#
_entry.id   AF-A0A1G1IUK1-F1
#
_cell.length_a   1.000
_cell.length_b   1.000
_cell.length_c   1.000
_cell.angle_alpha   90.00
_cell.angle_beta   90.00
_cell.angle_gamma   90.00
#
_symmetry.space_group_name_H-M   'P 1'
#
loop_
_entity.id
_entity.type
_entity.pdbx_description
1 polymer ?
#
loop_
_entity_poly.entity_id
_entity_poly.type
_entity_poly.pdbx_seq_one_letter_code
_entity_poly.pdbx_strand_id
1 'polypeptide(L)'
;MKPFHTIAVPHKDILDGRLTMNVFAADLWEVHNKRGPEEYSDPALFFKKTFITKGLDNLMQSVEKRVKGKGGDAVIQLQTPFGGGKTHSLIALYHKAKEWKANVFVFVGDKLAPSDTLKIWEEMERQLTGWHSIAL
;
A
#
# COMPACT_ATOMS: atom_id res chain seq x y z
N MET A 1 4.12 15.02 -32.94
CA MET A 1 3.29 14.34 -31.92
C MET A 1 2.10 15.25 -31.63
N LYS A 2 0.86 14.77 -31.59
CA LYS A 2 -0.28 15.63 -31.21
C LYS A 2 -0.12 16.07 -29.75
N PRO A 3 -0.46 17.32 -29.38
CA PRO A 3 -0.41 17.74 -27.99
C PRO A 3 -1.35 16.89 -27.12
N PHE A 4 -0.93 16.48 -25.93
CA PHE A 4 -1.66 15.51 -25.11
C PHE A 4 -3.11 15.96 -24.78
N HIS A 5 -3.32 17.27 -24.59
CA HIS A 5 -4.63 17.85 -24.31
C HIS A 5 -5.61 17.71 -25.49
N THR A 6 -5.14 17.37 -26.69
CA THR A 6 -6.00 17.14 -27.87
C THR A 6 -6.47 15.69 -28.00
N ILE A 7 -5.92 14.77 -27.20
CA ILE A 7 -6.21 13.33 -27.25
C ILE A 7 -6.61 12.73 -25.90
N ALA A 8 -6.46 13.48 -24.82
CA ALA A 8 -6.86 13.08 -23.47
C ALA A 8 -7.61 14.24 -22.80
N VAL A 9 -8.75 13.91 -22.19
CA VAL A 9 -9.50 14.84 -21.35
C VAL A 9 -8.97 14.70 -19.92
N PRO A 10 -8.47 15.79 -19.28
CA PRO A 10 -8.04 15.75 -17.89
C PRO A 10 -9.15 15.30 -16.95
N HIS A 11 -8.78 14.69 -15.82
CA HIS A 11 -9.75 14.30 -14.80
C HIS A 11 -10.53 15.53 -14.29
N LYS A 12 -11.79 15.33 -13.88
CA LYS A 12 -12.68 16.40 -13.44
C LYS A 12 -12.05 17.29 -12.36
N ASP A 13 -11.30 16.71 -11.43
CA ASP A 13 -10.67 17.46 -10.35
C ASP A 13 -9.58 18.44 -10.82
N ILE A 14 -8.94 18.14 -11.96
CA ILE A 14 -7.99 19.04 -12.62
C ILE A 14 -8.77 20.18 -13.30
N LEU A 15 -9.84 19.85 -14.01
CA LEU A 15 -10.70 20.82 -14.71
C LEU A 15 -11.36 21.79 -13.72
N ASP A 16 -11.78 21.29 -12.56
CA ASP A 16 -12.46 22.07 -11.52
C ASP A 16 -11.47 22.79 -10.59
N GLY A 17 -10.15 22.69 -10.81
CA GLY A 17 -9.12 23.33 -9.98
C GLY A 17 -9.04 22.80 -8.54
N ARG A 18 -9.58 21.60 -8.28
CA ARG A 18 -9.67 20.97 -6.94
C ARG A 18 -8.55 19.97 -6.67
N LEU A 19 -7.51 19.96 -7.50
CA LEU A 19 -6.38 19.06 -7.35
C LEU A 19 -5.60 19.38 -6.07
N THR A 20 -5.50 18.43 -5.16
CA THR A 20 -4.67 18.56 -3.96
C THR A 20 -3.42 17.69 -4.08
N MET A 21 -2.28 18.20 -3.61
CA MET A 21 -1.00 17.47 -3.68
C MET A 21 -1.04 16.14 -2.90
N ASN A 22 -1.89 16.06 -1.88
CA ASN A 22 -2.06 14.86 -1.06
C ASN A 22 -2.62 13.67 -1.84
N VAL A 23 -3.33 13.90 -2.96
CA VAL A 23 -3.81 12.83 -3.85
C VAL A 23 -2.65 12.08 -4.53
N PHE A 24 -1.47 12.70 -4.64
CA PHE A 24 -0.31 12.06 -5.27
C PHE A 24 0.61 11.34 -4.27
N ALA A 25 0.38 11.54 -2.97
CA ALA A 25 1.21 10.96 -1.92
C ALA A 25 0.58 9.66 -1.42
N ALA A 26 1.05 8.53 -1.95
CA ALA A 26 0.72 7.22 -1.42
C ALA A 26 1.24 7.09 0.03
N ASP A 27 0.35 6.83 0.99
CA ASP A 27 0.67 6.56 2.39
C ASP A 27 0.01 5.23 2.82
N LEU A 28 0.83 4.20 3.04
CA LEU A 28 0.36 2.88 3.42
C LEU A 28 -0.33 2.88 4.80
N TRP A 29 0.10 3.74 5.72
CA TRP A 29 -0.49 3.84 7.06
C TRP A 29 -1.91 4.41 6.98
N GLU A 30 -2.13 5.42 6.16
CA GLU A 30 -3.46 5.99 5.95
C GLU A 30 -4.38 4.97 5.26
N VAL A 31 -3.87 4.25 4.24
CA VAL A 31 -4.60 3.14 3.60
C VAL A 31 -5.00 2.07 4.61
N HIS A 32 -4.07 1.63 5.45
CA HIS A 32 -4.33 0.64 6.51
C HIS A 32 -5.43 1.12 7.47
N ASN A 33 -5.40 2.39 7.86
CA ASN A 33 -6.40 3.00 8.74
C ASN A 33 -7.71 3.38 8.03
N LYS A 34 -7.86 3.08 6.73
CA LYS A 34 -8.98 3.49 5.88
C LYS A 34 -9.21 5.02 5.91
N ARG A 35 -8.11 5.77 5.95
CA ARG A 35 -8.05 7.23 5.86
C ARG A 35 -7.36 7.63 4.56
N GLY A 36 -7.51 8.89 4.15
CA GLY A 36 -6.91 9.41 2.93
C GLY A 36 -7.74 9.19 1.66
N PRO A 37 -7.15 9.39 0.47
CA PRO A 37 -7.86 9.30 -0.80
C PRO A 37 -8.41 7.90 -1.08
N GLU A 38 -9.67 7.82 -1.51
CA GLU A 38 -10.33 6.54 -1.87
C GLU A 38 -9.56 5.76 -2.93
N GLU A 39 -8.80 6.45 -3.78
CA GLU A 39 -8.00 5.85 -4.86
C GLU A 39 -6.89 4.94 -4.35
N TYR A 40 -6.48 5.11 -3.09
CA TYR A 40 -5.54 4.22 -2.43
C TYR A 40 -6.23 3.26 -1.45
N SER A 41 -7.33 3.66 -0.82
CA SER A 41 -8.01 2.86 0.21
C SER A 41 -8.97 1.81 -0.36
N ASP A 42 -9.61 2.09 -1.50
CA ASP A 42 -10.48 1.13 -2.18
C ASP A 42 -9.67 0.27 -3.17
N PRO A 43 -9.65 -1.07 -3.01
CA PRO A 43 -8.84 -1.95 -3.85
C PRO A 43 -9.27 -1.91 -5.32
N ALA A 44 -10.57 -1.81 -5.61
CA ALA A 44 -11.05 -1.84 -6.98
C ALA A 44 -10.63 -0.56 -7.74
N LEU A 45 -10.78 0.60 -7.11
CA LEU A 45 -10.36 1.88 -7.65
C LEU A 45 -8.85 1.97 -7.77
N PHE A 46 -8.11 1.49 -6.76
CA PHE A 46 -6.65 1.43 -6.77
C PHE A 46 -6.14 0.65 -7.98
N PHE A 47 -6.62 -0.58 -8.21
CA PHE A 47 -6.19 -1.40 -9.34
C PHE A 47 -6.70 -0.88 -10.68
N LYS A 48 -7.87 -0.23 -10.72
CA LYS A 48 -8.38 0.45 -11.93
C LYS A 48 -7.48 1.62 -12.35
N LYS A 49 -6.92 2.36 -11.39
CA LYS A 49 -6.03 3.52 -11.64
C LYS A 49 -4.54 3.15 -11.67
N THR A 50 -4.19 1.90 -11.37
CA THR A 50 -2.80 1.44 -11.33
C THR A 50 -2.43 0.68 -12.60
N PHE A 51 -1.39 1.14 -13.30
CA PHE A 51 -0.78 0.34 -14.36
C PHE A 51 0.04 -0.80 -13.76
N ILE A 52 -0.36 -2.05 -14.01
CA ILE A 52 0.34 -3.23 -13.52
C ILE A 52 1.59 -3.46 -14.38
N THR A 53 2.72 -2.94 -13.91
CA THR A 53 4.02 -3.21 -14.52
C THR A 53 4.40 -4.68 -14.33
N LYS A 54 5.25 -5.20 -15.22
CA LYS A 54 5.83 -6.54 -15.07
C LYS A 54 6.52 -6.73 -13.71
N GLY A 55 7.17 -5.69 -13.19
CA GLY A 55 7.83 -5.72 -11.88
C GLY A 55 6.83 -5.88 -10.73
N LEU A 56 5.73 -5.13 -10.76
CA LEU A 56 4.67 -5.24 -9.76
C LEU A 56 3.97 -6.60 -9.82
N ASP A 57 3.68 -7.11 -11.02
CA ASP A 57 3.11 -8.44 -11.21
C ASP A 57 4.03 -9.55 -10.66
N ASN A 58 5.32 -9.52 -11.01
CA ASN A 58 6.31 -10.45 -10.49
C ASN A 58 6.40 -10.41 -8.96
N LEU A 59 6.38 -9.22 -8.36
CA LEU A 59 6.38 -9.05 -6.91
C LEU A 59 5.14 -9.70 -6.27
N MET A 60 3.95 -9.42 -6.80
CA MET A 60 2.69 -10.00 -6.30
C MET A 60 2.72 -11.54 -6.39
N GLN A 61 3.17 -12.09 -7.51
CA GLN A 61 3.29 -13.55 -7.69
C GLN A 61 4.29 -14.18 -6.71
N SER A 62 5.42 -13.52 -6.44
CA SER A 62 6.42 -14.02 -5.48
C SER A 62 5.85 -14.09 -4.06
N VAL A 63 5.18 -13.02 -3.62
CA VAL A 63 4.54 -12.95 -2.30
C VAL A 63 3.39 -13.95 -2.20
N GLU A 64 2.55 -14.07 -3.22
CA GLU A 64 1.43 -15.03 -3.23
C GLU A 64 1.94 -16.48 -3.10
N LYS A 65 3.00 -16.85 -3.83
CA LYS A 65 3.62 -18.17 -3.71
C LYS A 65 4.06 -18.45 -2.28
N ARG A 66 4.71 -17.47 -1.64
CA ARG A 66 5.19 -17.60 -0.25
C ARG A 66 4.04 -17.78 0.74
N VAL A 67 3.04 -16.91 0.68
CA VAL A 67 1.87 -16.94 1.56
C VAL A 67 1.08 -18.25 1.40
N LYS A 68 1.03 -18.81 0.19
CA LYS A 68 0.38 -20.10 -0.09
C LYS A 68 1.25 -21.33 0.22
N GLY A 69 2.41 -21.16 0.85
CA GLY A 69 3.29 -22.26 1.23
C GLY A 69 4.01 -22.94 0.05
N LYS A 70 4.10 -22.27 -1.11
CA LYS A 70 4.72 -22.81 -2.34
C LYS A 70 6.19 -22.40 -2.51
N GLY A 71 6.86 -22.01 -1.42
CA GLY A 71 8.22 -21.47 -1.44
C GLY A 71 8.27 -19.99 -1.87
N GLY A 72 9.46 -19.50 -2.18
CA GLY A 72 9.73 -18.09 -2.45
C GLY A 72 10.37 -17.37 -1.26
N ASP A 73 10.75 -16.11 -1.49
CA ASP A 73 11.51 -15.31 -0.53
C ASP A 73 10.68 -15.00 0.71
N ALA A 74 11.27 -15.23 1.89
CA ALA A 74 10.63 -14.91 3.17
C ALA A 74 10.70 -13.42 3.50
N VAL A 75 11.71 -12.73 2.97
CA VAL A 75 11.98 -11.32 3.20
C VAL A 75 12.28 -10.69 1.85
N ILE A 76 11.53 -9.66 1.48
CA ILE A 76 11.71 -8.93 0.23
C ILE A 76 12.01 -7.47 0.56
N GLN A 77 13.16 -7.00 0.12
CA GLN A 77 13.50 -5.58 0.18
C GLN A 77 13.17 -4.92 -1.15
N LEU A 78 12.29 -3.92 -1.14
CA LEU A 78 11.97 -3.14 -2.34
C LEU A 78 13.11 -2.15 -2.64
N GLN A 79 13.93 -2.47 -3.64
CA GLN A 79 15.01 -1.61 -4.09
C GLN A 79 14.59 -0.86 -5.36
N THR A 80 14.14 0.38 -5.19
CA THR A 80 13.89 1.29 -6.31
C THR A 80 14.48 2.67 -5.99
N PRO A 81 14.86 3.46 -7.01
CA PRO A 81 15.14 4.89 -6.83
C PRO A 81 13.98 5.64 -6.16
N PHE A 82 14.25 6.87 -5.73
CA PHE A 82 13.19 7.78 -5.26
C PHE A 82 12.12 7.96 -6.34
N GLY A 83 10.85 7.95 -5.95
CA GLY A 83 9.72 7.96 -6.90
C GLY A 83 9.43 6.62 -7.61
N GLY A 84 10.21 5.56 -7.36
CA GLY A 84 10.04 4.25 -8.02
C GLY A 84 8.87 3.39 -7.53
N GLY A 85 7.88 3.96 -6.82
CA GLY A 85 6.64 3.27 -6.48
C GLY A 85 6.72 2.25 -5.33
N LYS A 86 7.67 2.38 -4.38
CA LYS A 86 7.77 1.48 -3.20
C LYS A 86 6.47 1.43 -2.39
N THR A 87 5.99 2.58 -1.92
CA THR A 87 4.75 2.65 -1.14
C THR A 87 3.56 2.15 -1.95
N HIS A 88 3.50 2.48 -3.24
CA HIS A 88 2.47 1.98 -4.16
C HIS A 88 2.48 0.46 -4.28
N SER A 89 3.67 -0.14 -4.36
CA SER A 89 3.84 -1.60 -4.41
C SER A 89 3.41 -2.27 -3.11
N LEU A 90 3.71 -1.65 -1.95
CA LEU A 90 3.24 -2.14 -0.65
C LEU A 90 1.71 -2.04 -0.53
N ILE A 91 1.07 -0.97 -1.04
CA ILE A 91 -0.40 -0.84 -1.08
C ILE A 91 -1.03 -1.93 -1.97
N ALA A 92 -0.43 -2.22 -3.13
CA ALA A 92 -0.90 -3.30 -3.99
C ALA A 92 -0.86 -4.66 -3.27
N LEU A 93 0.24 -4.96 -2.57
CA LEU A 93 0.36 -6.17 -1.75
C LEU A 93 -0.64 -6.18 -0.60
N TYR A 94 -0.83 -5.04 0.08
CA TYR A 94 -1.81 -4.90 1.17
C TYR A 94 -3.23 -5.24 0.71
N HIS A 95 -3.64 -4.74 -0.46
CA HIS A 95 -4.96 -5.07 -1.04
C HIS A 95 -5.07 -6.53 -1.43
N LYS A 96 -4.04 -7.10 -2.08
CA LYS A 96 -4.04 -8.51 -2.50
C LYS A 96 -3.98 -9.50 -1.34
N ALA A 97 -3.36 -9.13 -0.23
CA ALA A 97 -3.27 -10.00 0.94
C ALA A 97 -4.64 -10.47 1.46
N LYS A 98 -5.68 -9.62 1.34
CA LYS A 98 -7.07 -9.99 1.68
C LYS A 98 -7.62 -11.10 0.76
N GLU A 99 -7.36 -10.99 -0.55
CA GLU A 99 -7.74 -12.03 -1.51
C GLU A 99 -7.01 -13.36 -1.24
N TRP A 100 -5.77 -13.29 -0.77
CA TRP A 100 -4.96 -14.45 -0.41
C TRP A 100 -5.27 -15.00 0.99
N LYS A 101 -6.18 -14.38 1.75
CA LYS A 101 -6.48 -14.70 3.15
C LYS A 101 -5.22 -14.71 4.03
N ALA A 102 -4.30 -13.79 3.75
CA ALA A 102 -3.09 -13.63 4.53
C ALA A 102 -3.35 -12.75 5.75
N ASN A 103 -2.72 -13.08 6.87
CA ASN A 103 -2.62 -12.16 8.00
C ASN A 103 -1.67 -11.02 7.63
N VAL A 104 -2.06 -9.78 7.93
CA VAL A 104 -1.31 -8.58 7.54
C VAL A 104 -1.01 -7.74 8.76
N PHE A 105 0.27 -7.38 8.90
CA PHE A 105 0.73 -6.36 9.81
C PHE A 105 1.39 -5.24 8.99
N VAL A 106 1.02 -3.99 9.28
CA VAL A 106 1.56 -2.79 8.65
C VAL A 106 2.33 -2.00 9.70
N PHE A 107 3.58 -1.69 9.39
CA PHE A 107 4.46 -0.86 10.21
C PHE A 107 5.10 0.23 9.35
N VAL A 108 5.01 1.48 9.81
CA VAL A 108 5.64 2.63 9.16
C VAL A 108 6.43 3.41 10.22
N GLY A 109 7.75 3.49 10.02
CA GLY A 109 8.69 3.88 11.09
C GLY A 109 8.58 5.31 11.60
N ASP A 110 7.94 6.23 10.88
CA ASP A 110 7.68 7.61 11.32
C ASP A 110 6.35 7.76 12.06
N LYS A 111 5.48 6.74 12.02
CA LYS A 111 4.15 6.77 12.67
C LYS A 111 4.15 6.22 14.09
N LEU A 112 5.26 5.60 14.52
CA LEU A 112 5.44 5.03 15.86
C LEU A 112 6.71 5.61 16.50
N ALA A 113 6.62 6.03 17.75
CA ALA A 113 7.73 6.70 18.44
C ALA A 113 8.92 5.74 18.65
N PRO A 114 10.19 6.17 18.41
CA PRO A 114 11.38 5.32 18.52
C PRO A 114 11.66 4.75 19.91
N SER A 115 11.11 5.33 20.96
CA SER A 115 11.35 4.96 22.37
C SER A 115 10.68 3.65 22.80
N ASP A 116 9.86 3.04 21.95
CA ASP A 116 8.92 1.99 22.37
C ASP A 116 8.95 0.76 21.45
N THR A 117 10.03 -0.02 21.49
CA THR A 117 10.04 -1.36 20.90
C THR A 117 8.89 -2.24 21.43
N LEU A 118 8.46 -2.03 22.68
CA LEU A 118 7.27 -2.65 23.26
C LEU A 118 5.98 -2.31 22.47
N LYS A 119 5.85 -1.08 21.97
CA LYS A 119 4.68 -0.65 21.17
C LYS A 119 4.59 -1.30 19.80
N ILE A 120 5.71 -1.75 19.20
CA ILE A 120 5.66 -2.46 17.91
C ILE A 120 4.95 -3.80 18.08
N TRP A 121 5.29 -4.53 19.15
CA TRP A 121 4.68 -5.82 19.45
C TRP A 121 3.21 -5.67 19.83
N GLU A 122 2.88 -4.69 20.65
CA GLU A 122 1.48 -4.33 20.99
C GLU A 122 0.67 -3.96 19.75
N GLU A 123 1.25 -3.15 18.85
CA GLU A 123 0.59 -2.75 17.61
C GLU A 123 0.40 -3.94 16.66
N MET A 124 1.38 -4.84 16.57
CA MET A 124 1.26 -6.07 15.80
C MET A 124 0.16 -6.98 16.34
N GLU A 125 0.12 -7.19 17.67
CA GLU A 125 -0.94 -7.96 18.31
C GLU A 125 -2.30 -7.33 18.07
N ARG A 126 -2.41 -6.01 18.24
CA ARG A 126 -3.65 -5.25 17.99
C ARG A 126 -4.15 -5.42 16.57
N GLN A 127 -3.26 -5.31 15.57
CA GLN A 127 -3.63 -5.43 14.16
C GLN A 127 -4.04 -6.87 13.79
N LEU A 128 -3.35 -7.88 14.32
CA LEU A 128 -3.57 -9.27 13.96
C LEU A 128 -4.75 -9.91 14.69
N THR A 129 -4.99 -9.52 15.94
CA THR A 129 -5.98 -10.18 16.81
C THR A 129 -7.20 -9.30 17.08
N GLY A 130 -7.07 -7.97 16.97
CA GLY A 130 -8.08 -7.02 17.40
C GLY A 130 -8.11 -6.78 18.93
N TRP A 131 -7.24 -7.44 19.69
CA TRP A 131 -7.16 -7.32 21.14
C TRP A 131 -5.95 -6.48 21.57
N HIS A 132 -6.07 -5.80 22.71
CA HIS A 132 -4.95 -5.23 23.44
C HIS A 132 -4.74 -6.10 24.68
N SER A 133 -3.62 -6.83 24.73
CA SER A 133 -3.19 -7.43 25.98
C SER A 133 -2.63 -6.31 26.87
N ILE A 134 -3.50 -5.65 27.64
CA ILE A 134 -3.03 -4.87 28.79
C ILE A 134 -2.69 -5.90 29.87
N ALA A 135 -1.43 -6.33 29.92
CA ALA A 135 -0.86 -7.04 31.06
C ALA A 135 0.67 -7.10 30.98
N LEU A 136 1.34 -6.08 31.52
CA LEU A 136 2.18 -6.15 32.72
C LEU A 136 2.88 -4.81 32.97
#